data_AF-A0A350BUY6-F1
#
_entry.id   AF-A0A350BUY6-F1
#
_cell.length_a   1.000
_cell.length_b   1.000
_cell.length_c   1.000
_cell.angle_alpha   90.00
_cell.angle_beta   90.00
_cell.angle_gamma   90.00
#
_symmetry.space_group_name_H-M   'P 1'
#
loop_
_entity.id
_entity.type
_entity.pdbx_description
1 polymer ?
#
loop_
_entity_poly.entity_id
_entity_poly.type
_entity_poly.pdbx_seq_one_letter_code
_entity_poly.pdbx_strand_id
1 'polypeptide(L)' 'MKALFDQVSLKASKMVTNAYSTSFSLGIRMLNESVREPVYAIYGFVRFADEIVDSFEGYDKAPLLADFRKQTDEAI' A
#
# COMPACT_ATOMS: atom_id res chain seq x y z
N MET A 1 -21.51 -2.46 -1.69
CA MET A 1 -20.36 -2.35 -2.61
C MET A 1 -19.10 -1.87 -1.89
N LYS A 2 -19.15 -0.76 -1.14
CA LYS A 2 -17.98 -0.25 -0.39
C LYS A 2 -17.34 -1.24 0.59
N ALA A 3 -18.13 -1.96 1.39
CA ALA A 3 -17.58 -2.93 2.34
C ALA A 3 -16.78 -4.07 1.67
N LEU A 4 -17.18 -4.50 0.48
CA LEU A 4 -16.43 -5.49 -0.30
C LEU A 4 -15.11 -4.90 -0.79
N PHE A 5 -15.14 -3.67 -1.29
CA PHE A 5 -13.94 -2.94 -1.70
C PHE A 5 -12.96 -2.77 -0.52
N ASP A 6 -13.43 -2.24 0.62
CA ASP A 6 -12.60 -2.04 1.82
C ASP A 6 -11.95 -3.36 2.27
N GLN A 7 -12.72 -4.46 2.27
CA GLN A 7 -12.21 -5.79 2.63
C GLN A 7 -11.15 -6.30 1.64
N VAL A 8 -11.37 -6.13 0.33
CA VAL A 8 -10.42 -6.58 -0.71
C VAL A 8 -9.15 -5.74 -0.66
N SER A 9 -9.28 -4.42 -0.55
CA SER A 9 -8.14 -3.48 -0.46
C SER A 9 -7.25 -3.78 0.75
N LEU A 10 -7.85 -4.07 1.91
CA LEU A 10 -7.09 -4.48 3.09
C LEU A 10 -6.38 -5.83 2.89
N LYS A 11 -7.04 -6.81 2.27
CA LYS A 11 -6.41 -8.11 1.94
C LYS A 11 -5.22 -7.94 1.00
N ALA A 12 -5.37 -7.11 -0.04
CA ALA A 12 -4.29 -6.80 -0.97
C ALA A 12 -3.10 -6.14 -0.23
N SER A 13 -3.39 -5.16 0.63
CA SER A 13 -2.36 -4.46 1.41
C SER A 13 -1.60 -5.40 2.36
N LYS A 14 -2.32 -6.31 3.05
CA LYS A 14 -1.70 -7.37 3.88
C LYS A 14 -0.83 -8.31 3.04
N MET A 15 -1.30 -8.71 1.85
CA MET A 15 -0.55 -9.57 0.94
C MET A 15 0.75 -8.92 0.48
N VAL A 16 0.68 -7.65 0.02
CA VAL A 16 1.86 -6.87 -0.38
C VAL A 16 2.85 -6.75 0.77
N THR A 17 2.38 -6.36 1.96
CA THR A 17 3.27 -6.20 3.13
C THR A 17 4.03 -7.48 3.45
N ASN A 18 3.33 -8.62 3.47
CA ASN A 18 3.94 -9.93 3.75
C ASN A 18 4.91 -10.39 2.64
N ALA A 19 4.65 -10.03 1.39
CA ALA A 19 5.52 -10.37 0.27
C ALA A 19 6.83 -9.56 0.28
N TYR A 20 6.75 -8.27 0.63
CA TYR A 20 7.91 -7.36 0.59
C TYR A 20 8.74 -7.37 1.89
N SER A 21 8.16 -7.66 3.05
CA SER A 21 8.92 -7.64 4.31
C SER A 21 8.37 -8.56 5.40
N THR A 22 9.07 -9.67 5.62
CA THR A 22 8.77 -10.61 6.72
C THR A 22 9.03 -9.99 8.10
N SER A 23 10.09 -9.20 8.24
CA SER A 23 10.46 -8.52 9.48
C SER A 23 9.46 -7.42 9.85
N PHE A 24 9.04 -6.60 8.88
CA PHE A 24 8.05 -5.56 9.14
C PHE A 24 6.67 -6.16 9.44
N SER A 25 6.25 -7.19 8.72
CA SER A 25 5.03 -7.93 9.04
C SER A 25 5.04 -8.53 10.45
N LEU A 26 6.19 -9.01 10.92
CA LEU A 26 6.34 -9.45 12.31
C LEU A 26 6.22 -8.27 13.29
N GLY A 27 6.81 -7.12 12.96
CA GLY A 27 6.68 -5.89 13.74
C GLY A 27 5.23 -5.43 13.88
N ILE A 28 4.44 -5.44 12.79
CA ILE A 28 3.02 -5.07 12.83
C ILE A 28 2.24 -6.00 13.77
N ARG A 29 2.53 -7.30 13.75
CA ARG A 29 1.90 -8.27 14.67
C ARG A 29 2.18 -8.00 16.15
N MET A 30 3.25 -7.28 16.48
CA MET A 30 3.56 -6.89 17.86
C MET A 30 2.79 -5.65 18.32
N LEU A 31 2.17 -4.90 17.40
CA LEU A 31 1.32 -3.75 17.74
C LEU A 31 -0.03 -4.19 18.31
N ASN A 32 -0.75 -3.25 18.95
CA ASN A 32 -2.13 -3.47 19.38
C ASN A 32 -3.02 -3.83 18.18
N GLU A 33 -3.95 -4.76 18.36
CA GLU A 33 -4.81 -5.27 17.29
C GLU A 33 -5.57 -4.17 16.54
N SER A 34 -6.04 -3.14 17.26
CA SER A 34 -6.78 -2.01 16.68
C SER A 34 -6.02 -1.20 15.63
N VAL A 35 -4.68 -1.21 15.66
CA VAL A 35 -3.85 -0.42 14.73
C VAL A 35 -3.22 -1.25 13.62
N ARG A 36 -3.26 -2.58 13.70
CA ARG A 36 -2.58 -3.45 12.72
C ARG A 36 -3.12 -3.25 11.31
N GLU A 37 -4.44 -3.23 11.16
CA GLU A 37 -5.08 -3.11 9.84
C GLU A 37 -4.82 -1.74 9.18
N PRO A 38 -4.96 -0.60 9.89
CA PRO A 38 -4.51 0.69 9.37
C PRO A 38 -3.04 0.71 8.93
N VAL A 39 -2.14 0.10 9.71
CA VAL A 39 -0.71 0.06 9.36
C VAL A 39 -0.46 -0.78 8.10
N TYR A 40 -1.13 -1.94 7.96
CA TYR A 40 -1.08 -2.72 6.74
C TYR A 40 -1.59 -1.93 5.52
N ALA A 41 -2.70 -1.20 5.67
CA ALA A 41 -3.27 -0.40 4.60
C ALA A 41 -2.32 0.72 4.13
N ILE A 42 -1.72 1.46 5.07
CA ILE A 42 -0.76 2.52 4.76
C ILE A 42 0.49 1.95 4.10
N TYR A 43 1.06 0.87 4.64
CA TYR A 43 2.25 0.25 4.06
C TYR A 43 1.98 -0.24 2.64
N GLY A 44 0.87 -0.96 2.43
CA GLY A 44 0.50 -1.47 1.11
C GLY A 44 0.36 -0.34 0.08
N PHE A 45 -0.28 0.77 0.46
CA PHE A 45 -0.43 1.94 -0.39
C PHE A 45 0.91 2.59 -0.74
N VAL A 46 1.75 2.89 0.26
CA VAL A 46 3.04 3.55 0.02
C VAL A 46 4.00 2.64 -0.74
N ARG A 47 3.93 1.31 -0.54
CA ARG A 47 4.75 0.37 -1.32
C ARG A 47 4.45 0.45 -2.81
N PHE A 48 3.19 0.65 -3.21
CA PHE A 48 2.88 0.85 -4.63
C PHE A 48 3.50 2.11 -5.21
N ALA A 49 3.53 3.21 -4.45
CA ALA A 49 4.23 4.43 -4.88
C ALA A 49 5.74 4.19 -5.03
N ASP A 50 6.33 3.41 -4.12
CA ASP A 50 7.74 3.01 -4.15
C ASP A 50 8.05 2.17 -5.40
N GLU A 51 7.20 1.19 -5.74
CA GLU A 51 7.38 0.35 -6.93
C GLU A 51 7.33 1.14 -8.24
N ILE A 52 6.54 2.22 -8.33
CA ILE A 52 6.55 3.10 -9.51
C ILE A 52 7.96 3.66 -9.75
N VAL A 53 8.71 3.94 -8.69
CA VAL A 53 10.07 4.46 -8.78
C VAL A 53 11.10 3.33 -8.95
N ASP A 54 10.95 2.25 -8.19
CA ASP A 54 11.94 1.18 -8.10
C ASP A 54 11.87 0.16 -9.25
N SER A 55 10.68 -0.14 -9.75
CA SER A 55 10.45 -1.34 -10.58
C SER A 55 10.05 -1.04 -12.04
N PHE A 56 9.63 0.18 -12.36
CA PHE A 56 9.08 0.53 -13.68
C PHE A 56 10.18 0.96 -14.66
N GLU A 57 11.20 0.12 -14.84
CA GLU A 57 12.28 0.37 -15.81
C GLU A 57 11.75 0.53 -17.24
N GLY A 58 12.22 1.55 -17.96
CA GLY A 58 11.77 1.88 -19.32
C GLY A 58 10.46 2.68 -19.41
N TYR A 59 9.84 3.04 -18.29
CA TYR A 59 8.68 3.94 -18.24
C TYR A 59 9.09 5.35 -17.78
N ASP A 60 8.29 6.35 -18.14
CA ASP A 60 8.44 7.69 -17.56
C ASP A 60 7.82 7.71 -16.15
N LYS A 61 8.66 7.51 -15.14
CA LYS A 61 8.23 7.31 -13.74
C LYS A 61 7.68 8.58 -13.09
N ALA A 62 8.17 9.75 -13.49
CA ALA A 62 7.78 11.04 -12.93
C ALA A 62 6.28 11.36 -13.14
N PRO A 63 5.71 11.29 -14.36
CA PRO A 63 4.29 11.51 -14.56
C PRO A 63 3.43 10.41 -13.93
N LEU A 64 3.89 9.15 -13.87
CA LEU A 64 3.17 8.07 -13.20
C LEU A 64 3.00 8.33 -11.70
N LEU A 65 4.08 8.73 -11.01
CA LEU A 65 4.04 9.06 -9.59
C LEU A 65 3.22 10.34 -9.34
N ALA A 66 3.33 11.34 -10.23
CA ALA A 66 2.52 12.56 -10.14
C ALA A 66 1.02 12.28 -10.29
N ASP A 67 0.64 11.41 -11.23
CA ASP A 67 -0.74 10.98 -11.42
C ASP A 67 -1.25 10.18 -10.21
N PHE A 68 -0.46 9.23 -9.70
CA PHE A 68 -0.78 8.48 -8.48
C PHE A 68 -1.08 9.41 -7.29
N ARG A 69 -0.26 10.45 -7.09
CA ARG A 69 -0.47 11.48 -6.06
C ARG A 69 -1.74 12.28 -6.33
N LYS A 70 -1.95 12.74 -7.57
CA LYS A 70 -3.14 13.50 -7.95
C LYS A 70 -4.44 12.72 -7.69
N GLN A 71 -4.51 11.46 -8.12
CA GLN A 71 -5.68 10.62 -7.89
C GLN A 71 -5.95 10.39 -6.40
N THR A 72 -4.89 10.28 -5.60
CA THR A 72 -5.02 10.16 -4.14
C THR A 72 -5.61 11.44 -3.53
N ASP A 73 -5.11 12.60 -3.93
CA ASP A 73 -5.61 13.91 -3.46
C ASP A 73 -7.08 14.14 -3.88
N GLU A 74 -7.50 13.67 -5.06
CA GLU A 74 -8.88 13.79 -5.55
C GLU A 74 -9.87 12.83 -4.87
N ALA A 75 -9.37 11.73 -4.28
CA ALA A 75 -10.19 10.68 -3.67
C ALA A 75 -10.52 10.91 -2.18
N ILE A 76 -9.91 11.92 -1.53
CA ILE A 76 -10.03 12.25 -0.10
C ILE A 76 -10.81 13.56 0.06
#